data_AF-A0A3C1RK46-F1
#
_entry.id   AF-A0A3C1RK46-F1
#
_cell.length_a   1.000
_cell.length_b   1.000
_cell.length_c   1.000
_cell.angle_alpha   90.00
_cell.angle_beta   90.00
_cell.angle_gamma   90.00
#
_symmetry.space_group_name_H-M   'P 1'
#
loop_
_entity.id
_entity.type
_entity.pdbx_description
1 polymer ?
#
loop_
_entity_poly.entity_id
_entity_poly.type
_entity_poly.pdbx_seq_one_letter_code
_entity_poly.pdbx_strand_id
1 'polypeptide(L)'
;ELAKNTATDSSKEGVTDFIERLKELAIPVGKIIAINEQLKKLKVSRQIRAKVIKIFHNYNNGIQDPVLYTYFLDFGFFISNLIKRVKHYSNQFDRILKDNSDYVDINTQEIESNLFKLIDIFQESFNIRMLNCFKYEDITDFDLDFNSSIQQLLTTYNTVAIAIGNNIYAKEEEEVLYGPIVRLNFKNTVSSYDSINYNVYNFLSPEVVFFTVVKEIMNHFSVQKELGFNKEIDILKGDFEKGIKSINYLLDYYESGLIDFDYYFIDIIRYIIVCNHDISLFQYWFWQINLQNSSMYDAIGVMRENHFKVELFRICFLAKLFDEQTFLECPIPELENYWERYYHKTIEAIDLLFDKSPQLITQFRKLTFEQAGRYLQTIQNNDVKEVILSFKSKNNYMTNDSDYKQEQFRKKIDEFIKEIEIESAPREYGFQSKLSFSLTYYNDYLSIFKNLNKQAIEDGQPILYKKETHGHPIAYLNGLMYSYLFHLLEKNKKINFLRRSWSDGKPLKSFIEVSNSDALYFIDQTGSIFFTDSAKVNQYFKMRNGVLQSLFDFSNKQKVQIFKKIKTLMSN
;
A
#
# COMPACT_ATOMS: atom_id res chain seq x y z
N GLU A 1 3.48 -13.18 -24.37
CA GLU A 1 3.66 -14.63 -24.67
C GLU A 1 2.36 -15.31 -25.11
N LEU A 2 1.18 -14.99 -24.57
CA LEU A 2 -0.11 -15.50 -25.08
C LEU A 2 -0.45 -15.11 -26.54
N ALA A 3 0.17 -14.07 -27.10
CA ALA A 3 -0.05 -13.64 -28.49
C ALA A 3 1.03 -14.11 -29.49
N LYS A 4 2.12 -14.76 -29.03
CA LYS A 4 3.27 -15.07 -29.90
C LYS A 4 3.28 -16.47 -30.52
N ASN A 5 2.34 -17.34 -30.16
CA ASN A 5 2.29 -18.73 -30.67
C ASN A 5 1.31 -18.95 -31.83
N THR A 6 0.74 -17.89 -32.43
CA THR A 6 -0.31 -18.02 -33.47
C THR A 6 -0.13 -16.97 -34.56
N ALA A 7 1.02 -16.98 -35.23
CA ALA A 7 1.29 -16.09 -36.34
C ALA A 7 1.71 -16.84 -37.62
N THR A 8 0.77 -17.61 -38.18
CA THR A 8 0.62 -17.83 -39.63
C THR A 8 -0.86 -18.16 -39.88
N ASP A 9 -1.59 -17.31 -40.61
CA ASP A 9 -3.04 -17.34 -40.93
C ASP A 9 -4.09 -17.33 -39.78
N SER A 10 -3.67 -17.44 -38.52
CA SER A 10 -4.54 -17.56 -37.32
C SER A 10 -4.97 -16.25 -36.64
N SER A 11 -4.73 -15.07 -37.24
CA SER A 11 -4.92 -13.79 -36.54
C SER A 11 -6.38 -13.37 -36.36
N LYS A 12 -7.30 -13.81 -37.23
CA LYS A 12 -8.74 -13.54 -37.06
C LYS A 12 -9.39 -14.47 -36.04
N GLU A 13 -9.06 -15.76 -36.03
CA GLU A 13 -9.59 -16.72 -35.05
C GLU A 13 -9.14 -16.39 -33.62
N GLY A 14 -7.88 -16.00 -33.42
CA GLY A 14 -7.37 -15.62 -32.10
C GLY A 14 -7.98 -14.36 -31.51
N VAL A 15 -8.30 -13.36 -32.34
CA VAL A 15 -8.99 -12.13 -31.89
C VAL A 15 -10.46 -12.42 -31.56
N THR A 16 -11.11 -13.29 -32.34
CA THR A 16 -12.51 -13.66 -32.10
C THR A 16 -12.64 -14.47 -30.81
N ASP A 17 -11.73 -15.43 -30.54
CA ASP A 17 -11.66 -16.18 -29.26
C ASP A 17 -11.41 -15.24 -28.07
N PHE A 18 -10.54 -14.23 -28.22
CA PHE A 18 -10.29 -13.27 -27.15
C PHE A 18 -11.53 -12.44 -26.79
N ILE A 19 -12.24 -11.90 -27.79
CA ILE A 19 -13.46 -11.12 -27.56
C ILE A 19 -14.55 -11.99 -26.91
N GLU A 20 -14.71 -13.24 -27.33
CA GLU A 20 -15.67 -14.16 -26.69
C GLU A 20 -15.31 -14.43 -25.22
N ARG A 21 -14.02 -14.60 -24.90
CA ARG A 21 -13.56 -14.75 -23.51
C ARG A 21 -13.83 -13.53 -22.64
N LEU A 22 -13.78 -12.32 -23.19
CA LEU A 22 -14.13 -11.11 -22.42
C LEU A 22 -15.62 -11.10 -22.02
N LYS A 23 -16.51 -11.73 -22.78
CA LYS A 23 -17.93 -11.83 -22.41
C LYS A 23 -18.14 -12.62 -21.11
N GLU A 24 -17.23 -13.54 -20.78
CA GLU A 24 -17.27 -14.31 -19.54
C GLU A 24 -17.00 -13.45 -18.30
N LEU A 25 -16.40 -12.26 -18.47
CA LEU A 25 -16.14 -11.32 -17.37
C LEU A 25 -17.29 -10.35 -17.12
N ALA A 26 -18.27 -10.29 -18.04
CA ALA A 26 -19.41 -9.41 -17.93
C ALA A 26 -20.45 -9.97 -16.97
N ILE A 27 -21.16 -9.08 -16.30
CA ILE A 27 -22.27 -9.44 -15.43
C ILE A 27 -23.46 -9.85 -16.29
N PRO A 28 -24.03 -11.05 -16.12
CA PRO A 28 -25.21 -11.47 -16.88
C PRO A 28 -26.40 -10.55 -16.63
N VAL A 29 -27.19 -10.28 -17.68
CA VAL A 29 -28.36 -9.39 -17.61
C VAL A 29 -29.35 -9.84 -16.53
N GLY A 30 -29.58 -11.15 -16.39
CA GLY A 30 -30.45 -11.69 -15.34
C GLY A 30 -30.00 -11.33 -13.92
N LYS A 31 -28.68 -11.27 -13.68
CA LYS A 31 -28.10 -10.87 -12.39
C LYS A 31 -28.32 -9.37 -12.13
N ILE A 32 -28.18 -8.53 -13.15
CA ILE A 32 -28.48 -7.08 -13.08
C ILE A 32 -29.96 -6.84 -12.75
N ILE A 33 -30.87 -7.59 -13.39
CA ILE A 33 -32.31 -7.52 -13.10
C ILE A 33 -32.59 -7.92 -11.64
N ALA A 34 -32.01 -9.02 -11.16
CA ALA A 34 -32.16 -9.45 -9.78
C ALA A 34 -31.68 -8.40 -8.77
N ILE A 35 -30.55 -7.74 -9.04
CA ILE A 35 -30.02 -6.65 -8.20
C ILE A 35 -30.99 -5.46 -8.20
N ASN A 36 -31.59 -5.10 -9.34
CA ASN A 36 -32.59 -4.04 -9.40
C ASN A 36 -33.81 -4.35 -8.52
N GLU A 37 -34.29 -5.59 -8.52
CA GLU A 37 -35.40 -6.01 -7.65
C GLU A 37 -35.02 -5.94 -6.16
N GLN A 38 -33.79 -6.34 -5.80
CA GLN A 38 -33.27 -6.18 -4.43
C GLN A 38 -33.22 -4.71 -4.01
N LEU A 39 -32.73 -3.83 -4.87
CA LEU A 39 -32.69 -2.39 -4.60
C LEU A 39 -34.09 -1.78 -4.46
N LYS A 40 -35.08 -2.23 -5.25
CA LYS A 40 -36.48 -1.79 -5.11
C LYS A 40 -37.06 -2.22 -3.76
N LYS A 41 -36.74 -3.43 -3.32
CA LYS A 41 -37.17 -3.98 -2.03
C LYS A 41 -36.66 -3.16 -0.86
N LEU A 42 -35.41 -2.71 -0.93
CA LEU A 42 -34.75 -1.84 0.06
C LEU A 42 -35.30 -0.41 0.12
N LYS A 43 -36.32 -0.06 -0.68
CA LYS A 43 -36.93 1.28 -0.73
C LYS A 43 -35.97 2.44 -1.05
N VAL A 44 -34.74 2.14 -1.48
CA VAL A 44 -33.75 3.10 -2.00
C VAL A 44 -34.36 3.93 -3.14
N SER A 45 -34.09 5.22 -3.18
CA SER A 45 -34.58 6.18 -4.16
C SER A 45 -34.31 5.75 -5.60
N ARG A 46 -35.25 6.05 -6.50
CA ARG A 46 -35.18 5.67 -7.91
C ARG A 46 -33.88 6.14 -8.58
N GLN A 47 -33.37 7.31 -8.20
CA GLN A 47 -32.15 7.87 -8.77
C GLN A 47 -30.92 7.05 -8.39
N ILE A 48 -30.76 6.70 -7.10
CA ILE A 48 -29.64 5.84 -6.64
C ILE A 48 -29.72 4.48 -7.32
N ARG A 49 -30.90 3.85 -7.37
CA ARG A 49 -31.07 2.56 -8.06
C ARG A 49 -30.64 2.64 -9.53
N ALA A 50 -31.07 3.67 -10.26
CA ALA A 50 -30.70 3.85 -11.65
C ALA A 50 -29.18 4.03 -11.83
N LYS A 51 -28.52 4.79 -10.95
CA LYS A 51 -27.06 4.94 -10.96
C LYS A 51 -26.34 3.64 -10.67
N VAL A 52 -26.77 2.86 -9.66
CA VAL A 52 -26.19 1.53 -9.37
C VAL A 52 -26.34 0.58 -10.55
N ILE A 53 -27.49 0.54 -11.22
CA ILE A 53 -27.66 -0.29 -12.42
C ILE A 53 -26.76 0.19 -13.56
N LYS A 54 -26.58 1.51 -13.72
CA LYS A 54 -25.68 2.08 -14.73
C LYS A 54 -24.22 1.69 -14.48
N ILE A 55 -23.78 1.54 -13.23
CA ILE A 55 -22.43 1.04 -12.89
C ILE A 55 -22.17 -0.32 -13.57
N PHE A 56 -23.12 -1.26 -13.47
CA PHE A 56 -22.97 -2.59 -14.06
C PHE A 56 -22.91 -2.56 -15.58
N HIS A 57 -23.74 -1.73 -16.22
CA HIS A 57 -23.69 -1.55 -17.68
C HIS A 57 -22.38 -0.91 -18.13
N ASN A 58 -21.92 0.12 -17.43
CA ASN A 58 -20.65 0.80 -17.72
C ASN A 58 -19.45 -0.13 -17.53
N TYR A 59 -19.45 -0.95 -16.46
CA TYR A 59 -18.44 -1.97 -16.26
C TYR A 59 -18.46 -3.02 -17.38
N ASN A 60 -19.63 -3.55 -17.75
CA ASN A 60 -19.75 -4.52 -18.85
C ASN A 60 -19.19 -3.95 -20.16
N ASN A 61 -19.53 -2.69 -20.49
CA ASN A 61 -19.02 -2.03 -21.68
C ASN A 61 -17.48 -1.90 -21.65
N GLY A 62 -16.90 -1.51 -20.52
CA GLY A 62 -15.45 -1.34 -20.37
C GLY A 62 -14.68 -2.67 -20.35
N ILE A 63 -15.19 -3.69 -19.65
CA ILE A 63 -14.51 -4.99 -19.52
C ILE A 63 -14.60 -5.84 -20.80
N GLN A 64 -15.61 -5.61 -21.63
CA GLN A 64 -15.79 -6.29 -22.91
C GLN A 64 -15.08 -5.58 -24.07
N ASP A 65 -14.59 -4.36 -23.86
CA ASP A 65 -13.83 -3.62 -24.86
C ASP A 65 -12.37 -4.10 -24.91
N PRO A 66 -11.85 -4.59 -26.05
CA PRO A 66 -10.49 -5.13 -26.15
C PRO A 66 -9.36 -4.15 -25.83
N VAL A 67 -9.62 -2.84 -25.87
CA VAL A 67 -8.66 -1.79 -25.52
C VAL A 67 -8.78 -1.44 -24.04
N LEU A 68 -10.01 -1.33 -23.53
CA LEU A 68 -10.23 -0.86 -22.16
C LEU A 68 -10.17 -1.97 -21.11
N TYR A 69 -10.32 -3.24 -21.49
CA TYR A 69 -10.49 -4.33 -20.52
C TYR A 69 -9.38 -4.37 -19.46
N THR A 70 -8.13 -4.03 -19.81
CA THR A 70 -7.02 -4.03 -18.86
C THR A 70 -7.19 -3.03 -17.72
N TYR A 71 -7.90 -1.91 -17.94
CA TYR A 71 -8.17 -0.90 -16.93
C TYR A 71 -9.41 -1.21 -16.09
N PHE A 72 -10.34 -1.95 -16.68
CA PHE A 72 -11.59 -2.38 -16.06
C PHE A 72 -11.47 -3.70 -15.32
N LEU A 73 -10.44 -4.49 -15.60
CA LEU A 73 -10.24 -5.77 -14.94
C LEU A 73 -10.19 -5.60 -13.42
N ASP A 74 -9.46 -4.61 -12.92
CA ASP A 74 -9.34 -4.40 -11.48
C ASP A 74 -10.67 -3.95 -10.82
N PHE A 75 -11.64 -3.44 -11.60
CA PHE A 75 -12.97 -3.07 -11.10
C PHE A 75 -13.81 -4.31 -10.77
N GLY A 76 -13.47 -5.50 -11.28
CA GLY A 76 -14.27 -6.70 -11.06
C GLY A 76 -14.44 -7.05 -9.57
N PHE A 77 -13.43 -6.81 -8.73
CA PHE A 77 -13.56 -7.00 -7.28
C PHE A 77 -14.50 -5.97 -6.64
N PHE A 78 -14.37 -4.70 -7.01
CA PHE A 78 -15.28 -3.65 -6.56
C PHE A 78 -16.74 -3.96 -6.93
N ILE A 79 -16.96 -4.40 -8.17
CA ILE A 79 -18.27 -4.81 -8.69
C ILE A 79 -18.83 -5.99 -7.91
N SER A 80 -18.02 -7.03 -7.69
CA SER A 80 -18.40 -8.18 -6.87
C SER A 80 -18.80 -7.75 -5.45
N ASN A 81 -18.02 -6.86 -4.83
CA ASN A 81 -18.30 -6.34 -3.49
C ASN A 81 -19.58 -5.51 -3.43
N LEU A 82 -19.85 -4.68 -4.45
CA LEU A 82 -21.12 -3.95 -4.58
C LEU A 82 -22.32 -4.92 -4.67
N ILE A 83 -22.22 -5.98 -5.48
CA ILE A 83 -23.26 -7.02 -5.56
C ILE A 83 -23.47 -7.68 -4.20
N LYS A 84 -22.39 -8.07 -3.51
CA LYS A 84 -22.44 -8.69 -2.18
C LYS A 84 -23.11 -7.77 -1.15
N ARG A 85 -22.80 -6.47 -1.15
CA ARG A 85 -23.41 -5.48 -0.25
C ARG A 85 -24.91 -5.29 -0.49
N VAL A 86 -25.34 -5.17 -1.75
CA VAL A 86 -26.78 -5.07 -2.06
C VAL A 86 -27.53 -6.32 -1.61
N LYS A 87 -26.97 -7.51 -1.87
CA LYS A 87 -27.53 -8.78 -1.40
C LYS A 87 -27.59 -8.82 0.14
N HIS A 88 -26.53 -8.38 0.81
CA HIS A 88 -26.47 -8.35 2.27
C HIS A 88 -27.58 -7.47 2.87
N TYR A 89 -27.73 -6.23 2.41
CA TYR A 89 -28.81 -5.34 2.84
C TYR A 89 -30.18 -5.96 2.57
N SER A 90 -30.39 -6.55 1.38
CA SER A 90 -31.66 -7.20 1.05
C SER A 90 -31.97 -8.38 1.97
N ASN A 91 -30.96 -9.18 2.32
CA ASN A 91 -31.12 -10.34 3.20
C ASN A 91 -31.39 -9.92 4.66
N GLN A 92 -30.77 -8.84 5.14
CA GLN A 92 -31.09 -8.26 6.45
C GLN A 92 -32.55 -7.81 6.50
N PHE A 93 -33.01 -7.12 5.44
CA PHE A 93 -34.41 -6.71 5.32
C PHE A 93 -35.38 -7.91 5.30
N ASP A 94 -35.01 -9.00 4.63
CA ASP A 94 -35.79 -10.25 4.63
C ASP A 94 -35.93 -10.90 6.00
N ARG A 95 -34.86 -10.90 6.81
CA ARG A 95 -34.87 -11.48 8.15
C ARG A 95 -35.82 -10.70 9.07
N ILE A 96 -35.77 -9.37 9.00
CA ILE A 96 -36.66 -8.50 9.79
C ILE A 96 -38.14 -8.77 9.45
N LEU A 97 -38.47 -8.93 8.17
CA LEU A 97 -39.84 -9.23 7.76
C LEU A 97 -40.34 -10.61 8.21
N LYS A 98 -39.43 -11.56 8.47
CA LYS A 98 -39.76 -12.96 8.82
C LYS A 98 -39.78 -13.21 10.31
N ASP A 99 -38.83 -12.65 11.05
CA ASP A 99 -38.56 -13.10 12.42
C ASP A 99 -39.39 -12.38 13.50
N ASN A 100 -40.12 -11.29 13.16
CA ASN A 100 -40.87 -10.46 14.13
C ASN A 100 -40.06 -10.03 15.39
N SER A 101 -38.74 -10.24 15.37
CA SER A 101 -37.84 -9.96 16.47
C SER A 101 -37.53 -8.47 16.53
N ASP A 102 -37.22 -8.00 17.74
CA ASP A 102 -36.93 -6.60 18.08
C ASP A 102 -36.32 -5.79 16.93
N TYR A 103 -37.05 -4.75 16.57
CA TYR A 103 -36.84 -3.86 15.42
C TYR A 103 -35.39 -3.35 15.37
N VAL A 104 -34.52 -3.99 14.59
CA VAL A 104 -33.25 -3.37 14.17
C VAL A 104 -33.61 -2.41 13.05
N ASP A 105 -33.58 -1.12 13.33
CA ASP A 105 -33.93 -0.07 12.38
C ASP A 105 -32.94 -0.08 11.19
N ILE A 106 -33.29 -0.77 10.09
CA ILE A 106 -32.55 -0.66 8.85
C ILE A 106 -32.81 0.72 8.29
N ASN A 107 -31.89 1.63 8.60
CA ASN A 107 -31.96 3.00 8.14
C ASN A 107 -31.72 3.04 6.62
N THR A 108 -32.79 3.25 5.85
CA THR A 108 -32.71 3.39 4.40
C THR A 108 -31.77 4.54 4.00
N GLN A 109 -31.71 5.63 4.77
CA GLN A 109 -30.80 6.75 4.50
C GLN A 109 -29.33 6.34 4.62
N GLU A 110 -29.01 5.44 5.55
CA GLU A 110 -27.65 4.91 5.71
C GLU A 110 -27.26 4.03 4.51
N ILE A 111 -28.17 3.15 4.07
CA ILE A 111 -27.99 2.36 2.84
C ILE A 111 -27.78 3.29 1.65
N GLU A 112 -28.61 4.32 1.50
CA GLU A 112 -28.48 5.30 0.42
C GLU A 112 -27.15 6.05 0.46
N SER A 113 -26.72 6.50 1.64
CA SER A 113 -25.42 7.17 1.84
C SER A 113 -24.26 6.27 1.44
N ASN A 114 -24.29 4.99 1.84
CA ASN A 114 -23.25 4.01 1.48
C ASN A 114 -23.25 3.69 -0.01
N LEU A 115 -24.42 3.51 -0.63
CA LEU A 115 -24.52 3.31 -2.08
C LEU A 115 -24.06 4.55 -2.86
N PHE A 116 -24.36 5.76 -2.37
CA PHE A 116 -23.93 7.00 -2.99
C PHE A 116 -22.41 7.14 -2.99
N LYS A 117 -21.74 6.84 -1.87
CA LYS A 117 -20.26 6.79 -1.81
C LYS A 117 -19.67 5.83 -2.86
N LEU A 118 -20.26 4.64 -3.03
CA LEU A 118 -19.81 3.68 -4.05
C LEU A 118 -20.06 4.17 -5.47
N ILE A 119 -21.18 4.86 -5.71
CA ILE A 119 -21.47 5.51 -6.98
C ILE A 119 -20.39 6.55 -7.31
N ASP A 120 -20.05 7.42 -6.36
CA ASP A 120 -19.07 8.48 -6.58
C ASP A 120 -17.68 7.89 -6.85
N ILE A 121 -17.25 6.90 -6.06
CA ILE A 121 -15.99 6.17 -6.26
C ILE A 121 -15.92 5.57 -7.66
N PHE A 122 -16.97 4.86 -8.09
CA PHE A 122 -16.99 4.26 -9.42
C PHE A 122 -16.98 5.33 -10.50
N GLN A 123 -17.83 6.37 -10.39
CA GLN A 123 -18.02 7.37 -11.43
C GLN A 123 -16.74 8.17 -11.70
N GLU A 124 -16.07 8.66 -10.66
CA GLU A 124 -14.79 9.37 -10.80
C GLU A 124 -13.73 8.47 -11.43
N SER A 125 -13.60 7.24 -10.93
CA SER A 125 -12.61 6.28 -11.41
C SER A 125 -12.85 5.82 -12.84
N PHE A 126 -14.12 5.69 -13.21
CA PHE A 126 -14.59 5.31 -14.54
C PHE A 126 -14.25 6.40 -15.55
N ASN A 127 -14.59 7.66 -15.24
CA ASN A 127 -14.37 8.77 -16.14
C ASN A 127 -12.89 8.92 -16.51
N ILE A 128 -12.00 8.87 -15.52
CA ILE A 128 -10.55 8.98 -15.75
C ILE A 128 -10.04 7.88 -16.69
N ARG A 129 -10.58 6.66 -16.61
CA ARG A 129 -10.13 5.50 -17.42
C ARG A 129 -10.82 5.39 -18.78
N MET A 130 -12.06 5.86 -18.92
CA MET A 130 -12.81 5.82 -20.17
C MET A 130 -12.31 6.79 -21.23
N LEU A 131 -11.71 7.88 -20.80
CA LEU A 131 -11.23 8.95 -21.67
C LEU A 131 -10.02 8.52 -22.55
N ASN A 132 -9.47 7.29 -22.40
CA ASN A 132 -8.52 6.67 -23.36
C ASN A 132 -9.18 5.81 -24.44
N CYS A 133 -10.51 5.73 -24.53
CA CYS A 133 -11.12 5.02 -25.66
C CYS A 133 -10.94 5.85 -26.94
N PHE A 134 -10.79 5.18 -28.08
CA PHE A 134 -10.61 5.80 -29.41
C PHE A 134 -11.64 6.90 -29.74
N LYS A 135 -12.78 6.93 -29.04
CA LYS A 135 -13.82 7.95 -29.19
C LYS A 135 -13.47 9.31 -28.58
N TYR A 136 -12.46 9.36 -27.71
CA TYR A 136 -12.00 10.59 -27.02
C TYR A 136 -10.56 10.97 -27.38
N GLU A 137 -9.89 10.25 -28.29
CA GLU A 137 -8.50 10.51 -28.70
C GLU A 137 -8.33 11.92 -29.31
N ASP A 138 -9.36 12.40 -30.02
CA ASP A 138 -9.39 13.73 -30.65
C ASP A 138 -9.88 14.85 -29.71
N ILE A 139 -10.21 14.53 -28.45
CA ILE A 139 -10.76 15.48 -27.49
C ILE A 139 -9.68 15.78 -26.44
N THR A 140 -8.71 16.61 -26.81
CA THR A 140 -7.58 17.02 -25.95
C THR A 140 -7.97 17.95 -24.80
N ASP A 141 -9.16 18.54 -24.85
CA ASP A 141 -9.51 19.72 -24.05
C ASP A 141 -10.51 19.45 -22.91
N PHE A 142 -10.89 18.19 -22.65
CA PHE A 142 -11.95 17.89 -21.68
C PHE A 142 -11.49 17.75 -20.22
N ASP A 143 -10.19 17.54 -19.96
CA ASP A 143 -9.68 17.41 -18.60
C ASP A 143 -8.20 17.86 -18.49
N LEU A 144 -7.89 18.71 -17.51
CA LEU A 144 -6.52 19.24 -17.30
C LEU A 144 -5.54 18.16 -16.82
N ASP A 145 -6.07 17.03 -16.35
CA ASP A 145 -5.30 15.92 -15.78
C ASP A 145 -4.84 14.89 -16.82
N PHE A 146 -5.08 15.11 -18.11
CA PHE A 146 -5.03 14.02 -19.08
C PHE A 146 -3.63 13.76 -19.67
N ASN A 147 -3.03 12.64 -19.25
CA ASN A 147 -1.95 11.94 -19.94
C ASN A 147 -2.23 10.43 -19.88
N SER A 148 -2.17 9.72 -21.02
CA SER A 148 -2.44 8.27 -21.11
C SER A 148 -1.60 7.44 -20.11
N SER A 149 -0.43 7.94 -19.75
CA SER A 149 0.46 7.41 -18.71
C SER A 149 -0.18 7.32 -17.32
N ILE A 150 -1.06 8.26 -16.95
CA ILE A 150 -1.71 8.29 -15.62
C ILE A 150 -2.65 7.10 -15.45
N GLN A 151 -3.39 6.73 -16.49
CA GLN A 151 -4.29 5.58 -16.41
C GLN A 151 -3.55 4.26 -16.25
N GLN A 152 -2.40 4.11 -16.94
CA GLN A 152 -1.55 2.94 -16.79
C GLN A 152 -1.03 2.82 -15.36
N LEU A 153 -0.63 3.94 -14.75
CA LEU A 153 -0.27 3.98 -13.34
C LEU A 153 -1.47 3.64 -12.44
N LEU A 154 -2.67 4.12 -12.78
CA LEU A 154 -3.86 3.93 -11.93
C LEU A 154 -4.25 2.46 -11.85
N THR A 155 -4.26 1.77 -12.99
CA THR A 155 -4.50 0.32 -12.99
C THR A 155 -3.34 -0.45 -12.35
N THR A 156 -2.09 -0.02 -12.56
CA THR A 156 -0.92 -0.68 -11.98
C THR A 156 -0.91 -0.61 -10.47
N TYR A 157 -1.10 0.57 -9.89
CA TYR A 157 -1.20 0.74 -8.46
C TYR A 157 -2.45 0.10 -7.87
N ASN A 158 -3.55 0.01 -8.64
CA ASN A 158 -4.72 -0.76 -8.20
C ASN A 158 -4.38 -2.25 -8.08
N THR A 159 -3.68 -2.81 -9.07
CA THR A 159 -3.18 -4.20 -9.00
C THR A 159 -2.24 -4.41 -7.82
N VAL A 160 -1.33 -3.46 -7.55
CA VAL A 160 -0.43 -3.49 -6.38
C VAL A 160 -1.23 -3.50 -5.07
N ALA A 161 -2.20 -2.59 -4.93
CA ALA A 161 -3.03 -2.50 -3.74
C ALA A 161 -3.88 -3.76 -3.52
N ILE A 162 -4.47 -4.30 -4.58
CA ILE A 162 -5.22 -5.57 -4.55
C ILE A 162 -4.30 -6.73 -4.16
N ALA A 163 -3.08 -6.79 -4.69
CA ALA A 163 -2.14 -7.85 -4.38
C ALA A 163 -1.71 -7.80 -2.90
N ILE A 164 -1.27 -6.64 -2.42
CA ILE A 164 -0.88 -6.45 -1.01
C ILE A 164 -2.07 -6.66 -0.08
N GLY A 165 -3.21 -6.03 -0.36
CA GLY A 165 -4.36 -6.05 0.52
C GLY A 165 -5.06 -7.40 0.57
N ASN A 166 -5.12 -8.14 -0.54
CA ASN A 166 -5.56 -9.55 -0.47
C ASN A 166 -4.59 -10.40 0.35
N ASN A 167 -3.31 -10.05 0.41
CA ASN A 167 -2.37 -10.76 1.27
C ASN A 167 -2.52 -10.40 2.75
N ILE A 168 -2.87 -9.15 3.06
CA ILE A 168 -3.16 -8.70 4.43
C ILE A 168 -4.51 -9.26 4.90
N TYR A 169 -5.50 -9.35 4.01
CA TYR A 169 -6.88 -9.69 4.34
C TYR A 169 -7.32 -11.10 3.96
N ALA A 170 -6.44 -11.91 3.35
CA ALA A 170 -6.75 -13.31 3.06
C ALA A 170 -7.06 -14.04 4.36
N LYS A 171 -8.33 -14.40 4.55
CA LYS A 171 -8.71 -15.51 5.44
C LYS A 171 -8.77 -16.78 4.61
N GLU A 172 -8.32 -17.90 5.18
CA GLU A 172 -8.34 -19.21 4.51
C GLU A 172 -9.75 -19.66 4.08
N GLU A 173 -10.81 -19.07 4.66
CA GLU A 173 -12.19 -19.53 4.50
C GLU A 173 -13.18 -18.50 3.90
N GLU A 174 -12.80 -17.24 3.65
CA GLU A 174 -13.74 -16.20 3.15
C GLU A 174 -13.48 -15.77 1.71
N GLU A 175 -14.53 -15.78 0.87
CA GLU A 175 -14.54 -15.23 -0.50
C GLU A 175 -14.48 -13.68 -0.57
N VAL A 176 -14.19 -12.98 0.53
CA VAL A 176 -14.15 -11.52 0.56
C VAL A 176 -12.80 -11.06 0.04
N LEU A 177 -12.78 -10.65 -1.22
CA LEU A 177 -11.58 -10.15 -1.87
C LEU A 177 -11.49 -8.63 -1.71
N TYR A 178 -10.34 -8.19 -1.25
CA TYR A 178 -10.01 -6.78 -1.20
C TYR A 178 -9.93 -6.22 -2.62
N GLY A 179 -10.73 -5.19 -2.87
CA GLY A 179 -10.94 -4.63 -4.20
C GLY A 179 -11.20 -3.13 -4.17
N PRO A 180 -10.30 -2.33 -3.59
CA PRO A 180 -10.43 -0.89 -3.67
C PRO A 180 -10.26 -0.42 -5.12
N ILE A 181 -10.66 0.82 -5.38
CA ILE A 181 -10.26 1.52 -6.60
C ILE A 181 -9.29 2.65 -6.25
N VAL A 182 -8.07 2.59 -6.80
CA VAL A 182 -7.11 3.70 -6.73
C VAL A 182 -7.60 4.86 -7.59
N ARG A 183 -7.63 6.05 -6.99
CA ARG A 183 -8.11 7.32 -7.54
C ARG A 183 -7.09 8.45 -7.36
N LEU A 184 -7.26 9.47 -8.19
CA LEU A 184 -6.58 10.76 -8.04
C LEU A 184 -7.51 11.76 -7.39
N ASN A 185 -7.02 12.45 -6.37
CA ASN A 185 -7.70 13.55 -5.72
C ASN A 185 -6.77 14.77 -5.66
N PHE A 186 -7.28 15.94 -6.01
CA PHE A 186 -6.55 17.20 -5.83
C PHE A 186 -6.40 17.59 -4.35
N LYS A 187 -7.41 17.26 -3.54
CA LYS A 187 -7.51 17.56 -2.11
C LYS A 187 -8.12 16.36 -1.39
N ASN A 188 -7.74 16.14 -0.12
CA ASN A 188 -8.22 15.05 0.72
C ASN A 188 -7.87 13.65 0.17
N THR A 189 -6.70 13.14 0.57
CA THR A 189 -6.16 11.83 0.22
C THR A 189 -6.54 10.74 1.22
N VAL A 190 -7.65 10.91 1.94
CA VAL A 190 -8.10 9.92 2.93
C VAL A 190 -8.68 8.73 2.18
N SER A 191 -8.05 7.58 2.26
CA SER A 191 -8.55 6.33 1.66
C SER A 191 -9.82 5.83 2.37
N SER A 192 -10.58 4.95 1.72
CA SER A 192 -11.68 4.14 2.24
C SER A 192 -11.41 2.65 1.95
N TYR A 193 -12.19 1.71 2.52
CA TYR A 193 -12.06 0.29 2.15
C TYR A 193 -12.27 0.08 0.63
N ASP A 194 -13.10 0.92 0.03
CA ASP A 194 -13.49 0.86 -1.39
C ASP A 194 -12.62 1.73 -2.30
N SER A 195 -11.76 2.60 -1.76
CA SER A 195 -10.94 3.50 -2.58
C SER A 195 -9.62 3.87 -1.92
N ILE A 196 -8.56 3.91 -2.70
CA ILE A 196 -7.28 4.47 -2.25
C ILE A 196 -7.07 5.78 -2.99
N ASN A 197 -6.85 6.86 -2.24
CA ASN A 197 -6.87 8.21 -2.80
C ASN A 197 -5.49 8.84 -2.74
N TYR A 198 -4.86 9.09 -3.89
CA TYR A 198 -3.56 9.76 -3.96
C TYR A 198 -3.69 11.17 -4.54
N ASN A 199 -2.84 12.07 -4.05
CA ASN A 199 -2.58 13.32 -4.75
C ASN A 199 -1.80 13.04 -6.03
N VAL A 200 -2.09 13.76 -7.12
CA VAL A 200 -1.47 13.54 -8.43
C VAL A 200 0.07 13.59 -8.39
N TYR A 201 0.67 14.48 -7.59
CA TYR A 201 2.13 14.60 -7.49
C TYR A 201 2.76 13.42 -6.73
N ASN A 202 2.09 12.98 -5.66
CA ASN A 202 2.48 11.78 -4.91
C ASN A 202 2.33 10.51 -5.76
N PHE A 203 1.28 10.48 -6.58
CA PHE A 203 0.95 9.34 -7.42
C PHE A 203 1.99 9.08 -8.52
N LEU A 204 2.63 10.12 -9.04
CA LEU A 204 3.71 9.99 -10.03
C LEU A 204 5.06 9.58 -9.42
N SER A 205 5.13 9.51 -8.09
CA SER A 205 6.34 9.24 -7.32
C SER A 205 6.22 7.86 -6.67
N PRO A 206 6.73 6.77 -7.30
CA PRO A 206 6.53 5.40 -6.81
C PRO A 206 7.02 5.20 -5.38
N GLU A 207 8.04 5.94 -4.93
CA GLU A 207 8.51 5.93 -3.55
C GLU A 207 7.43 6.35 -2.54
N VAL A 208 6.60 7.35 -2.89
CA VAL A 208 5.51 7.80 -2.01
C VAL A 208 4.46 6.70 -1.94
N VAL A 209 4.10 6.11 -3.07
CA VAL A 209 3.14 4.99 -3.12
C VAL A 209 3.67 3.78 -2.36
N PHE A 210 4.94 3.42 -2.54
CA PHE A 210 5.57 2.28 -1.85
C PHE A 210 5.55 2.44 -0.34
N PHE A 211 5.87 3.62 0.16
CA PHE A 211 5.84 3.88 1.60
C PHE A 211 4.41 3.97 2.15
N THR A 212 3.43 4.45 1.37
CA THR A 212 2.08 4.72 1.89
C THR A 212 1.06 3.62 1.59
N VAL A 213 1.27 2.73 0.62
CA VAL A 213 0.24 1.78 0.17
C VAL A 213 -0.26 0.86 1.28
N VAL A 214 0.63 0.34 2.14
CA VAL A 214 0.23 -0.50 3.28
C VAL A 214 -0.64 0.29 4.26
N LYS A 215 -0.27 1.54 4.55
CA LYS A 215 -1.07 2.43 5.38
C LYS A 215 -2.44 2.69 4.74
N GLU A 216 -2.48 3.03 3.46
CA GLU A 216 -3.73 3.35 2.77
C GLU A 216 -4.69 2.14 2.69
N ILE A 217 -4.15 0.93 2.54
CA ILE A 217 -4.92 -0.31 2.66
C ILE A 217 -5.50 -0.44 4.07
N MET A 218 -4.65 -0.26 5.09
CA MET A 218 -5.00 -0.51 6.49
C MET A 218 -5.75 0.64 7.20
N ASN A 219 -5.90 1.82 6.59
CA ASN A 219 -6.66 2.94 7.19
C ASN A 219 -8.13 2.58 7.55
N HIS A 220 -8.63 1.43 7.05
CA HIS A 220 -9.98 0.90 7.32
C HIS A 220 -9.97 -0.35 8.18
N PHE A 221 -8.88 -0.57 8.91
CA PHE A 221 -8.73 -1.69 9.82
C PHE A 221 -9.85 -1.72 10.88
N SER A 222 -10.34 -0.55 11.30
CA SER A 222 -11.50 -0.42 12.19
C SER A 222 -12.80 -0.95 11.57
N VAL A 223 -13.03 -0.79 10.26
CA VAL A 223 -14.21 -1.33 9.54
C VAL A 223 -14.16 -2.86 9.49
N GLN A 224 -12.99 -3.47 9.59
CA GLN A 224 -12.85 -4.93 9.67
C GLN A 224 -13.19 -5.52 11.04
N LYS A 225 -13.24 -4.69 12.10
CA LYS A 225 -13.68 -5.11 13.43
C LYS A 225 -15.12 -5.62 13.40
N GLU A 226 -15.96 -5.03 12.54
CA GLU A 226 -17.34 -5.48 12.29
C GLU A 226 -17.42 -6.85 11.60
N LEU A 227 -16.34 -7.28 10.92
CA LEU A 227 -16.20 -8.58 10.26
C LEU A 227 -15.48 -9.63 11.14
N GLY A 228 -15.40 -9.38 12.46
CA GLY A 228 -14.86 -10.31 13.44
C GLY A 228 -13.34 -10.29 13.60
N PHE A 229 -12.65 -9.23 13.14
CA PHE A 229 -11.22 -9.09 13.36
C PHE A 229 -10.89 -8.74 14.83
N ASN A 230 -10.23 -9.71 15.48
CA ASN A 230 -9.54 -9.72 16.77
C ASN A 230 -10.08 -8.82 17.89
N LYS A 231 -10.93 -9.40 18.74
CA LYS A 231 -11.22 -8.94 20.12
C LYS A 231 -9.95 -8.56 20.90
N GLU A 232 -8.83 -9.22 20.62
CA GLU A 232 -7.52 -8.93 21.21
C GLU A 232 -7.01 -7.51 20.89
N ILE A 233 -7.33 -6.98 19.71
CA ILE A 233 -6.92 -5.62 19.32
C ILE A 233 -7.77 -4.58 20.05
N ASP A 234 -9.06 -4.84 20.25
CA ASP A 234 -9.90 -3.92 21.03
C ASP A 234 -9.50 -3.91 22.51
N ILE A 235 -9.11 -5.06 23.05
CA ILE A 235 -8.49 -5.15 24.39
C ILE A 235 -7.20 -4.33 24.40
N LEU A 236 -6.31 -4.54 23.42
CA LEU A 236 -5.05 -3.81 23.31
C LEU A 236 -5.27 -2.29 23.19
N LYS A 237 -6.24 -1.85 22.39
CA LYS A 237 -6.64 -0.45 22.25
C LYS A 237 -7.12 0.12 23.58
N GLY A 238 -8.02 -0.59 24.27
CA GLY A 238 -8.52 -0.16 25.57
C GLY A 238 -7.40 -0.05 26.62
N ASP A 239 -6.45 -0.97 26.62
CA ASP A 239 -5.31 -0.93 27.54
C ASP A 239 -4.29 0.15 27.16
N PHE A 240 -4.10 0.40 25.85
CA PHE A 240 -3.31 1.54 25.36
C PHE A 240 -3.91 2.87 25.82
N GLU A 241 -5.22 3.07 25.63
CA GLU A 241 -5.90 4.29 26.05
C GLU A 241 -5.82 4.52 27.56
N LYS A 242 -5.94 3.47 28.38
CA LYS A 242 -5.73 3.55 29.83
C LYS A 242 -4.30 3.95 30.18
N GLY A 243 -3.32 3.34 29.51
CA GLY A 243 -1.90 3.65 29.70
C GLY A 243 -1.60 5.11 29.39
N ILE A 244 -2.07 5.61 28.25
CA ILE A 244 -1.94 7.01 27.81
C ILE A 244 -2.57 7.97 28.83
N LYS A 245 -3.81 7.70 29.27
CA LYS A 245 -4.51 8.54 30.27
C LYS A 245 -3.82 8.58 31.63
N SER A 246 -2.96 7.61 31.95
CA SER A 246 -2.23 7.55 33.22
C SER A 246 -0.98 8.45 33.26
N ILE A 247 -0.68 9.15 32.16
CA ILE A 247 0.50 10.00 31.98
C ILE A 247 0.04 11.40 31.59
N ASN A 248 0.17 12.35 32.50
CA ASN A 248 -0.34 13.73 32.32
C ASN A 248 0.12 14.36 31.00
N TYR A 249 1.39 14.15 30.60
CA TYR A 249 1.91 14.70 29.33
C TYR A 249 1.18 14.17 28.09
N LEU A 250 0.73 12.91 28.12
CA LEU A 250 0.03 12.26 27.00
C LEU A 250 -1.50 12.43 27.10
N LEU A 251 -2.02 12.70 28.30
CA LEU A 251 -3.45 12.96 28.52
C LEU A 251 -3.94 14.13 27.67
N ASP A 252 -3.19 15.24 27.65
CA ASP A 252 -3.54 16.43 26.85
C ASP A 252 -3.65 16.11 25.34
N TYR A 253 -2.79 15.21 24.84
CA TYR A 253 -2.81 14.78 23.45
C TYR A 253 -4.01 13.87 23.16
N TYR A 254 -4.30 12.96 24.08
CA TYR A 254 -5.46 12.08 23.98
C TYR A 254 -6.78 12.87 24.01
N GLU A 255 -6.95 13.79 24.96
CA GLU A 255 -8.17 14.60 25.08
C GLU A 255 -8.38 15.53 23.87
N SER A 256 -7.30 15.94 23.22
CA SER A 256 -7.34 16.72 21.97
C SER A 256 -7.64 15.87 20.73
N GLY A 257 -7.85 14.56 20.87
CA GLY A 257 -8.07 13.63 19.75
C GLY A 257 -6.86 13.44 18.84
N LEU A 258 -5.66 13.74 19.35
CA LEU A 258 -4.42 13.72 18.59
C LEU A 258 -3.73 12.34 18.60
N ILE A 259 -4.03 11.51 19.59
CA ILE A 259 -3.53 10.12 19.69
C ILE A 259 -4.63 9.17 19.19
N ASP A 260 -4.37 8.50 18.07
CA ASP A 260 -5.22 7.42 17.55
C ASP A 260 -4.43 6.11 17.47
N PHE A 261 -4.86 5.11 18.23
CA PHE A 261 -4.26 3.77 18.31
C PHE A 261 -4.04 3.15 16.93
N ASP A 262 -4.97 3.34 16.00
CA ASP A 262 -4.93 2.67 14.69
C ASP A 262 -3.69 3.12 13.90
N TYR A 263 -3.26 4.39 14.02
CA TYR A 263 -2.05 4.86 13.35
C TYR A 263 -0.77 4.19 13.87
N TYR A 264 -0.64 3.94 15.17
CA TYR A 264 0.53 3.25 15.74
C TYR A 264 0.61 1.83 15.23
N PHE A 265 -0.54 1.13 15.26
CA PHE A 265 -0.61 -0.25 14.78
C PHE A 265 -0.22 -0.34 13.29
N ILE A 266 -0.75 0.56 12.46
CA ILE A 266 -0.43 0.62 11.03
C ILE A 266 1.04 0.97 10.79
N ASP A 267 1.60 1.94 11.52
CA ASP A 267 3.00 2.33 11.40
C ASP A 267 3.94 1.17 11.70
N ILE A 268 3.61 0.35 12.70
CA ILE A 268 4.38 -0.85 13.05
C ILE A 268 4.30 -1.88 11.92
N ILE A 269 3.12 -2.15 11.38
CA ILE A 269 3.00 -3.09 10.26
C ILE A 269 3.77 -2.59 9.03
N ARG A 270 3.73 -1.29 8.74
CA ARG A 270 4.54 -0.68 7.67
C ARG A 270 6.04 -0.80 7.95
N TYR A 271 6.47 -0.57 9.19
CA TYR A 271 7.86 -0.71 9.62
C TYR A 271 8.40 -2.11 9.32
N ILE A 272 7.62 -3.13 9.63
CA ILE A 272 7.97 -4.53 9.39
C ILE A 272 7.96 -4.85 7.90
N ILE A 273 6.84 -4.58 7.20
CA ILE A 273 6.61 -5.06 5.83
C ILE A 273 7.41 -4.26 4.79
N VAL A 274 7.41 -2.93 4.89
CA VAL A 274 7.97 -2.03 3.87
C VAL A 274 9.42 -1.68 4.18
N CYS A 275 9.73 -1.44 5.46
CA CYS A 275 11.06 -1.00 5.88
C CYS A 275 11.93 -2.14 6.41
N ASN A 276 11.42 -3.38 6.50
CA ASN A 276 12.20 -4.54 6.92
C ASN A 276 12.89 -4.36 8.28
N HIS A 277 12.18 -3.75 9.24
CA HIS A 277 12.75 -3.39 10.54
C HIS A 277 13.98 -2.45 10.46
N ASP A 278 14.10 -1.62 9.42
CA ASP A 278 15.15 -0.60 9.31
C ASP A 278 14.61 0.74 9.82
N ILE A 279 14.95 1.10 11.06
CA ILE A 279 14.43 2.32 11.72
C ILE A 279 14.91 3.59 11.02
N SER A 280 16.13 3.60 10.50
CA SER A 280 16.68 4.74 9.77
C SER A 280 15.92 4.96 8.45
N LEU A 281 15.63 3.87 7.73
CA LEU A 281 14.81 3.93 6.52
C LEU A 281 13.38 4.41 6.82
N PHE A 282 12.76 3.86 7.88
CA PHE A 282 11.42 4.27 8.27
C PHE A 282 11.39 5.75 8.69
N GLN A 283 12.35 6.19 9.51
CA GLN A 283 12.44 7.58 9.97
C GLN A 283 12.57 8.55 8.81
N TYR A 284 13.45 8.25 7.86
CA TYR A 284 13.65 9.06 6.66
C TYR A 284 12.34 9.24 5.89
N TRP A 285 11.66 8.14 5.54
CA TRP A 285 10.43 8.22 4.75
C TRP A 285 9.24 8.76 5.55
N PHE A 286 9.15 8.46 6.84
CA PHE A 286 8.12 9.00 7.73
C PHE A 286 8.13 10.53 7.73
N TRP A 287 9.30 11.13 7.98
CA TRP A 287 9.44 12.58 7.98
C TRP A 287 9.37 13.17 6.58
N GLN A 288 9.93 12.51 5.57
CA GLN A 288 9.85 12.98 4.19
C GLN A 288 8.41 13.12 3.69
N ILE A 289 7.51 12.19 4.03
CA ILE A 289 6.09 12.28 3.67
C ILE A 289 5.37 13.33 4.52
N ASN A 290 5.60 13.37 5.84
CA ASN A 290 4.96 14.34 6.71
C ASN A 290 5.34 15.78 6.34
N LEU A 291 6.61 16.05 6.02
CA LEU A 291 7.09 17.37 5.60
C LEU A 291 6.52 17.83 4.25
N GLN A 292 6.00 16.92 3.43
CA GLN A 292 5.32 17.23 2.18
C GLN A 292 3.81 17.46 2.35
N ASN A 293 3.26 17.12 3.52
CA ASN A 293 1.84 17.24 3.76
C ASN A 293 1.49 18.66 4.21
N SER A 294 0.76 19.39 3.36
CA SER A 294 0.33 20.76 3.63
C SER A 294 -0.51 20.88 4.92
N SER A 295 -1.16 19.81 5.39
CA SER A 295 -1.92 19.84 6.65
C SER A 295 -1.03 19.99 7.89
N MET A 296 0.27 19.69 7.77
CA MET A 296 1.25 19.87 8.85
C MET A 296 1.55 21.34 9.11
N TYR A 297 1.12 22.24 8.23
CA TYR A 297 1.49 23.66 8.25
C TYR A 297 0.27 24.56 8.45
N ASP A 298 0.48 25.74 9.00
CA ASP A 298 -0.53 26.79 9.05
C ASP A 298 -0.55 27.62 7.75
N ALA A 299 -1.38 28.67 7.70
CA ALA A 299 -1.53 29.50 6.51
C ALA A 299 -0.29 30.35 6.18
N ILE A 300 0.63 30.54 7.13
CA ILE A 300 1.93 31.21 6.92
C ILE A 300 3.06 30.18 6.70
N GLY A 301 2.68 28.90 6.61
CA GLY A 301 3.52 27.72 6.45
C GLY A 301 4.51 27.44 7.55
N VAL A 302 4.19 27.83 8.78
CA VAL A 302 4.87 27.35 9.97
C VAL A 302 4.30 25.99 10.33
N MET A 303 5.15 25.04 10.74
CA MET A 303 4.70 23.72 11.16
C MET A 303 3.81 23.86 12.40
N ARG A 304 2.62 23.27 12.35
CA ARG A 304 1.68 23.23 13.46
C ARG A 304 2.27 22.38 14.56
N GLU A 305 2.53 23.01 15.69
CA GLU A 305 3.22 22.38 16.82
C GLU A 305 2.52 21.11 17.31
N ASN A 306 1.19 21.10 17.35
CA ASN A 306 0.42 19.92 17.77
C ASN A 306 0.62 18.73 16.82
N HIS A 307 0.68 18.98 15.51
CA HIS A 307 0.97 17.92 14.54
C HIS A 307 2.40 17.40 14.71
N PHE A 308 3.38 18.28 14.90
CA PHE A 308 4.76 17.87 15.19
C PHE A 308 4.84 16.94 16.41
N LYS A 309 4.20 17.31 17.53
CA LYS A 309 4.19 16.51 18.76
C LYS A 309 3.64 15.10 18.53
N VAL A 310 2.56 14.98 17.75
CA VAL A 310 1.95 13.69 17.42
C VAL A 310 2.87 12.82 16.59
N GLU A 311 3.42 13.37 15.52
CA GLU A 311 4.32 12.61 14.64
C GLU A 311 5.61 12.23 15.37
N LEU A 312 6.12 13.11 16.25
CA LEU A 312 7.26 12.82 17.11
C LEU A 312 6.95 11.67 18.10
N PHE A 313 5.80 11.72 18.77
CA PHE A 313 5.40 10.65 19.68
C PHE A 313 5.22 9.32 18.94
N ARG A 314 4.61 9.31 17.74
CA ARG A 314 4.45 8.11 16.90
C ARG A 314 5.78 7.45 16.58
N ILE A 315 6.76 8.21 16.09
CA ILE A 315 8.06 7.64 15.71
C ILE A 315 8.90 7.22 16.92
N CYS A 316 8.88 8.00 18.02
CA CYS A 316 9.56 7.63 19.26
C CYS A 316 8.95 6.36 19.88
N PHE A 317 7.62 6.24 19.87
CA PHE A 317 6.92 5.06 20.38
C PHE A 317 7.31 3.82 19.58
N LEU A 318 7.34 3.91 18.23
CA LEU A 318 7.77 2.83 17.36
C LEU A 318 9.22 2.41 17.65
N ALA A 319 10.15 3.37 17.71
CA ALA A 319 11.57 3.09 17.96
C ALA A 319 11.76 2.39 19.32
N LYS A 320 11.12 2.91 20.37
CA LYS A 320 11.16 2.29 21.71
C LYS A 320 10.50 0.91 21.70
N LEU A 321 9.41 0.72 20.97
CA LEU A 321 8.70 -0.55 20.88
C LEU A 321 9.62 -1.68 20.40
N PHE A 322 10.60 -1.42 19.55
CA PHE A 322 11.54 -2.45 19.06
C PHE A 322 12.92 -2.42 19.72
N ASP A 323 13.08 -1.63 20.80
CA ASP A 323 14.35 -1.43 21.49
C ASP A 323 15.50 -1.02 20.56
N GLU A 324 15.16 -0.24 19.53
CA GLU A 324 16.15 0.33 18.63
C GLU A 324 16.93 1.39 19.41
N GLN A 325 18.17 1.07 19.82
CA GLN A 325 19.02 1.91 20.69
C GLN A 325 19.52 3.22 20.04
N THR A 326 18.83 3.73 19.03
CA THR A 326 19.20 4.97 18.36
C THR A 326 18.47 6.15 18.99
N PHE A 327 19.23 7.11 19.53
CA PHE A 327 18.76 8.48 19.60
C PHE A 327 18.31 8.88 18.19
N LEU A 328 17.02 9.17 18.03
CA LEU A 328 16.51 9.65 16.75
C LEU A 328 17.12 11.03 16.48
N GLU A 329 17.64 11.22 15.28
CA GLU A 329 18.15 12.52 14.85
C GLU A 329 17.02 13.45 14.40
N CYS A 330 17.17 14.75 14.64
CA CYS A 330 16.26 15.73 14.07
C CYS A 330 16.31 15.63 12.53
N PRO A 331 15.19 15.41 11.84
CA PRO A 331 15.20 15.06 10.41
C PRO A 331 15.68 16.20 9.51
N ILE A 332 15.43 17.45 9.93
CA ILE A 332 15.86 18.68 9.25
C ILE A 332 16.10 19.79 10.28
N PRO A 333 17.05 20.72 10.03
CA PRO A 333 17.33 21.83 10.95
C PRO A 333 16.12 22.71 11.29
N GLU A 334 15.15 22.82 10.39
CA GLU A 334 13.91 23.60 10.60
C GLU A 334 13.09 23.12 11.79
N LEU A 335 13.23 21.84 12.17
CA LEU A 335 12.51 21.26 13.29
C LEU A 335 13.31 21.29 14.59
N GLU A 336 14.56 21.77 14.60
CA GLU A 336 15.48 21.70 15.75
C GLU A 336 14.88 22.32 17.02
N ASN A 337 14.32 23.54 16.90
CA ASN A 337 13.65 24.20 18.04
C ASN A 337 12.47 23.41 18.60
N TYR A 338 11.70 22.72 17.74
CA TYR A 338 10.60 21.86 18.19
C TYR A 338 11.14 20.56 18.79
N TRP A 339 12.19 20.01 18.17
CA TRP A 339 12.86 18.78 18.58
C TRP A 339 13.45 18.91 19.98
N GLU A 340 14.30 19.91 20.22
CA GLU A 340 14.91 20.16 21.54
C GLU A 340 13.84 20.35 22.63
N ARG A 341 12.73 21.01 22.30
CA ARG A 341 11.66 21.30 23.26
C ARG A 341 10.83 20.08 23.63
N TYR A 342 10.61 19.15 22.69
CA TYR A 342 9.62 18.07 22.85
C TYR A 342 10.21 16.66 22.87
N TYR A 343 11.37 16.41 22.27
CA TYR A 343 11.94 15.08 22.12
C TYR A 343 12.18 14.38 23.46
N HIS A 344 12.92 15.02 24.38
CA HIS A 344 13.21 14.43 25.69
C HIS A 344 11.94 14.15 26.51
N LYS A 345 11.01 15.11 26.56
CA LYS A 345 9.73 14.93 27.27
C LYS A 345 8.90 13.79 26.68
N THR A 346 8.93 13.65 25.35
CA THR A 346 8.24 12.58 24.64
C THR A 346 8.84 11.22 24.97
N ILE A 347 10.18 11.09 24.97
CA ILE A 347 10.87 9.86 25.36
C ILE A 347 10.59 9.52 26.82
N GLU A 348 10.72 10.47 27.75
CA GLU A 348 10.42 10.26 29.18
C GLU A 348 8.97 9.78 29.39
N ALA A 349 8.01 10.36 28.66
CA ALA A 349 6.62 9.93 28.74
C ALA A 349 6.40 8.52 28.16
N ILE A 350 7.10 8.15 27.09
CA ILE A 350 7.05 6.79 26.53
C ILE A 350 7.71 5.79 27.48
N ASP A 351 8.85 6.13 28.09
CA ASP A 351 9.51 5.28 29.08
C ASP A 351 8.59 5.02 30.27
N LEU A 352 7.94 6.07 30.78
CA LEU A 352 6.96 5.93 31.86
C LEU A 352 5.75 5.06 31.44
N LEU A 353 5.31 5.12 30.18
CA LEU A 353 4.25 4.26 29.65
C LEU A 353 4.68 2.79 29.63
N PHE A 354 5.90 2.53 29.17
CA PHE A 354 6.44 1.18 29.09
C PHE A 354 6.65 0.59 30.50
N ASP A 355 7.14 1.40 31.44
CA ASP A 355 7.36 1.00 32.83
C ASP A 355 6.04 0.73 33.59
N LYS A 356 5.02 1.58 33.39
CA LYS A 356 3.71 1.40 34.02
C LYS A 356 2.87 0.30 33.38
N SER A 357 3.14 -0.06 32.13
CA SER A 357 2.31 -1.00 31.35
C SER A 357 3.14 -2.00 30.55
N PRO A 358 4.03 -2.80 31.18
CA PRO A 358 4.90 -3.73 30.45
C PRO A 358 4.11 -4.83 29.71
N GLN A 359 2.94 -5.23 30.24
CA GLN A 359 2.06 -6.19 29.58
C GLN A 359 1.47 -5.62 28.28
N LEU A 360 1.12 -4.33 28.26
CA LEU A 360 0.63 -3.64 27.06
C LEU A 360 1.67 -3.76 25.93
N ILE A 361 2.93 -3.46 26.23
CA ILE A 361 4.03 -3.50 25.26
C ILE A 361 4.26 -4.92 24.73
N THR A 362 4.24 -5.90 25.63
CA THR A 362 4.37 -7.32 25.26
C THR A 362 3.25 -7.76 24.33
N GLN A 363 2.00 -7.36 24.62
CA GLN A 363 0.86 -7.64 23.76
C GLN A 363 0.95 -6.90 22.43
N PHE A 364 1.41 -5.65 22.43
CA PHE A 364 1.61 -4.85 21.23
C PHE A 364 2.59 -5.54 20.27
N ARG A 365 3.76 -5.93 20.78
CA ARG A 365 4.76 -6.71 20.02
C ARG A 365 4.16 -8.02 19.51
N LYS A 366 3.53 -8.80 20.41
CA LYS A 366 2.95 -10.09 20.05
C LYS A 366 1.94 -9.97 18.90
N LEU A 367 0.95 -9.09 19.02
CA LEU A 367 -0.12 -8.93 18.02
C LEU A 367 0.40 -8.37 16.71
N THR A 368 1.32 -7.40 16.75
CA THR A 368 1.89 -6.82 15.53
C THR A 368 2.75 -7.83 14.78
N PHE A 369 3.60 -8.56 15.49
CA PHE A 369 4.35 -9.66 14.90
C PHE A 369 3.42 -10.76 14.38
N GLU A 370 2.36 -11.12 15.10
CA GLU A 370 1.36 -12.09 14.63
C GLU A 370 0.73 -11.67 13.29
N GLN A 371 0.30 -10.41 13.17
CA GLN A 371 -0.31 -9.92 11.94
C GLN A 371 0.70 -9.80 10.79
N ALA A 372 1.88 -9.23 11.06
CA ALA A 372 2.96 -9.19 10.07
C ALA A 372 3.37 -10.61 9.67
N GLY A 373 3.43 -11.52 10.63
CA GLY A 373 3.68 -12.94 10.44
C GLY A 373 2.68 -13.61 9.53
N ARG A 374 1.38 -13.40 9.73
CA ARG A 374 0.34 -13.93 8.82
C ARG A 374 0.54 -13.42 7.40
N TYR A 375 0.84 -12.13 7.24
CA TYR A 375 1.17 -11.55 5.94
C TYR A 375 2.43 -12.16 5.31
N LEU A 376 3.45 -12.47 6.12
CA LEU A 376 4.70 -13.10 5.64
C LEU A 376 4.56 -14.62 5.44
N GLN A 377 3.65 -15.30 6.16
CA GLN A 377 3.45 -16.74 6.06
C GLN A 377 2.86 -17.14 4.70
N THR A 378 2.02 -16.30 4.10
CA THR A 378 1.55 -16.52 2.72
C THR A 378 2.69 -16.50 1.69
N ILE A 379 3.81 -15.85 2.03
CA ILE A 379 5.03 -15.83 1.22
C ILE A 379 5.85 -17.12 1.41
N GLN A 380 5.67 -17.84 2.52
CA GLN A 380 6.58 -18.92 2.97
C GLN A 380 6.31 -20.33 2.42
N ASN A 381 5.33 -20.53 1.55
CA ASN A 381 5.11 -21.85 0.97
C ASN A 381 6.08 -22.14 -0.18
N ASN A 382 7.23 -22.77 0.12
CA ASN A 382 8.29 -23.30 -0.77
C ASN A 382 8.98 -22.32 -1.74
N ASP A 383 8.28 -21.31 -2.25
CA ASP A 383 8.70 -20.43 -3.32
C ASP A 383 9.94 -19.59 -2.97
N VAL A 384 10.00 -18.98 -1.78
CA VAL A 384 11.18 -18.16 -1.41
C VAL A 384 12.37 -19.04 -1.03
N LYS A 385 12.14 -20.19 -0.39
CA LYS A 385 13.16 -21.20 -0.06
C LYS A 385 13.89 -21.66 -1.32
N GLU A 386 13.13 -22.04 -2.33
CA GLU A 386 13.67 -22.45 -3.63
C GLU A 386 14.42 -21.32 -4.33
N VAL A 387 13.95 -20.08 -4.21
CA VAL A 387 14.63 -18.90 -4.76
C VAL A 387 16.01 -18.70 -4.12
N ILE A 388 16.09 -18.66 -2.78
CA ILE A 388 17.37 -18.52 -2.09
C ILE A 388 18.32 -19.67 -2.46
N LEU A 389 17.82 -20.90 -2.53
CA LEU A 389 18.62 -22.05 -2.96
C LEU A 389 19.06 -21.97 -4.44
N SER A 390 18.20 -21.45 -5.32
CA SER A 390 18.52 -21.25 -6.75
C SER A 390 19.57 -20.17 -6.97
N PHE A 391 19.60 -19.12 -6.13
CA PHE A 391 20.65 -18.12 -6.17
C PHE A 391 22.01 -18.73 -5.80
N LYS A 392 22.05 -19.71 -4.87
CA LYS A 392 23.29 -20.45 -4.55
C LYS A 392 23.79 -21.26 -5.74
N SER A 393 22.90 -22.00 -6.39
CA SER A 393 23.28 -22.86 -7.52
C SER A 393 23.80 -22.05 -8.71
N LYS A 394 23.21 -20.87 -8.99
CA LYS A 394 23.66 -19.99 -10.07
C LYS A 394 24.95 -19.21 -9.75
N ASN A 395 25.12 -18.75 -8.51
CA ASN A 395 26.35 -18.05 -8.12
C ASN A 395 27.57 -18.97 -8.12
N ASN A 396 27.41 -20.29 -7.94
CA ASN A 396 28.50 -21.24 -8.13
C ASN A 396 29.06 -21.30 -9.57
N TYR A 397 28.39 -20.71 -10.58
CA TYR A 397 28.86 -20.69 -11.98
C TYR A 397 29.35 -19.34 -12.49
N MET A 398 29.30 -18.26 -11.68
CA MET A 398 29.87 -16.96 -12.05
C MET A 398 31.17 -16.74 -11.28
N THR A 399 32.25 -17.33 -11.81
CA THR A 399 33.63 -16.97 -11.46
C THR A 399 34.09 -15.94 -12.48
N ASN A 400 34.23 -14.69 -12.04
CA ASN A 400 35.32 -13.77 -12.37
C ASN A 400 35.01 -12.36 -11.79
N ASP A 401 35.94 -11.90 -10.95
CA ASP A 401 36.27 -10.50 -10.62
C ASP A 401 35.52 -9.70 -9.52
N SER A 402 34.83 -10.34 -8.57
CA SER A 402 34.55 -9.66 -7.28
C SER A 402 34.59 -10.57 -6.05
N ASP A 403 35.60 -11.44 -6.01
CA ASP A 403 35.64 -12.64 -5.15
C ASP A 403 35.53 -12.36 -3.65
N TYR A 404 36.07 -11.25 -3.12
CA TYR A 404 36.11 -11.06 -1.66
C TYR A 404 34.74 -10.77 -1.00
N LYS A 405 33.92 -9.89 -1.59
CA LYS A 405 32.60 -9.56 -1.02
C LYS A 405 31.58 -10.67 -1.28
N GLN A 406 31.70 -11.36 -2.41
CA GLN A 406 30.87 -12.51 -2.72
C GLN A 406 31.21 -13.71 -1.84
N GLU A 407 32.48 -13.93 -1.50
CA GLU A 407 32.89 -15.02 -0.62
C GLU A 407 32.51 -14.79 0.84
N GLN A 408 32.57 -13.54 1.34
CA GLN A 408 32.00 -13.23 2.66
C GLN A 408 30.48 -13.40 2.71
N PHE A 409 29.78 -13.06 1.62
CA PHE A 409 28.35 -13.28 1.50
C PHE A 409 27.99 -14.77 1.40
N ARG A 410 28.77 -15.57 0.67
CA ARG A 410 28.65 -17.05 0.65
C ARG A 410 28.87 -17.65 2.03
N LYS A 411 29.93 -17.25 2.74
CA LYS A 411 30.21 -17.73 4.11
C LYS A 411 29.07 -17.44 5.09
N LYS A 412 28.51 -16.23 5.07
CA LYS A 412 27.33 -15.88 5.90
C LYS A 412 26.11 -16.72 5.55
N ILE A 413 25.91 -17.00 4.26
CA ILE A 413 24.80 -17.84 3.77
C ILE A 413 24.99 -19.33 4.09
N ASP A 414 26.23 -19.82 4.17
CA ASP A 414 26.56 -21.22 4.50
C ASP A 414 26.54 -21.48 6.02
N GLU A 415 26.97 -20.51 6.83
CA GLU A 415 26.77 -20.51 8.29
C GLU A 415 25.27 -20.56 8.64
N PHE A 416 24.46 -19.78 7.92
CA PHE A 416 23.00 -19.77 8.03
C PHE A 416 22.33 -21.11 7.68
N ILE A 417 22.85 -21.90 6.72
CA ILE A 417 22.28 -23.25 6.44
C ILE A 417 22.58 -24.22 7.57
N LYS A 418 23.79 -24.17 8.13
CA LYS A 418 24.16 -25.07 9.23
C LYS A 418 23.25 -24.87 10.43
N GLU A 419 22.80 -23.64 10.69
CA GLU A 419 21.78 -23.37 11.71
C GLU A 419 20.41 -23.98 11.34
N ILE A 420 20.01 -23.94 10.07
CA ILE A 420 18.75 -24.54 9.57
C ILE A 420 18.75 -26.08 9.66
N GLU A 421 19.87 -26.75 9.36
CA GLU A 421 19.95 -28.21 9.41
C GLU A 421 19.92 -28.77 10.84
N ILE A 422 20.41 -27.97 11.82
CA ILE A 422 20.44 -28.33 13.24
C ILE A 422 19.03 -28.30 13.88
N GLU A 423 18.07 -27.53 13.37
CA GLU A 423 16.72 -27.39 13.95
C GLU A 423 15.64 -28.32 13.37
N SER A 424 16.05 -29.41 12.70
CA SER A 424 15.13 -30.47 12.26
C SER A 424 14.62 -31.41 13.38
N ALA A 425 14.58 -30.94 14.63
CA ALA A 425 14.04 -31.64 15.82
C ALA A 425 13.39 -30.66 16.83
N PRO A 426 12.51 -31.13 17.74
CA PRO A 426 11.13 -31.62 17.61
C PRO A 426 10.05 -30.51 17.66
N ARG A 427 8.81 -30.88 17.29
CA ARG A 427 7.61 -30.04 17.03
C ARG A 427 6.98 -29.27 18.21
N GLU A 428 7.69 -29.04 19.32
CA GLU A 428 7.10 -28.42 20.54
C GLU A 428 7.46 -26.96 20.79
N TYR A 429 8.24 -26.32 19.91
CA TYR A 429 8.52 -24.89 20.05
C TYR A 429 7.36 -24.03 19.52
N GLY A 430 6.76 -23.26 20.43
CA GLY A 430 5.55 -22.46 20.22
C GLY A 430 5.65 -21.40 19.12
N PHE A 431 4.49 -20.87 18.72
CA PHE A 431 4.25 -19.89 17.63
C PHE A 431 5.31 -18.77 17.50
N GLN A 432 5.88 -18.30 18.62
CA GLN A 432 6.94 -17.27 18.63
C GLN A 432 8.23 -17.70 17.91
N SER A 433 8.64 -18.97 17.99
CA SER A 433 9.85 -19.49 17.32
C SER A 433 9.71 -19.55 15.80
N LYS A 434 8.52 -19.96 15.31
CA LYS A 434 8.20 -19.97 13.88
C LYS A 434 8.18 -18.54 13.33
N LEU A 435 7.68 -17.60 14.11
CA LEU A 435 7.55 -16.21 13.70
C LEU A 435 8.89 -15.50 13.59
N SER A 436 9.77 -15.68 14.58
CA SER A 436 11.14 -15.17 14.53
C SER A 436 11.90 -15.76 13.35
N PHE A 437 11.75 -17.07 13.10
CA PHE A 437 12.33 -17.74 11.94
C PHE A 437 11.85 -17.14 10.61
N SER A 438 10.54 -16.85 10.51
CA SER A 438 9.96 -16.25 9.30
C SER A 438 10.46 -14.85 9.01
N LEU A 439 10.62 -14.03 10.05
CA LEU A 439 11.15 -12.68 9.93
C LEU A 439 12.61 -12.68 9.50
N THR A 440 13.47 -13.46 10.16
CA THR A 440 14.89 -13.56 9.77
C THR A 440 15.05 -13.94 8.30
N TYR A 441 14.31 -14.98 7.87
CA TYR A 441 14.35 -15.47 6.51
C TYR A 441 13.92 -14.42 5.46
N TYR A 442 12.87 -13.68 5.78
CA TYR A 442 12.36 -12.62 4.94
C TYR A 442 13.32 -11.41 4.88
N ASN A 443 13.92 -11.06 6.01
CA ASN A 443 14.90 -9.98 6.10
C ASN A 443 16.13 -10.29 5.25
N ASP A 444 16.60 -11.54 5.28
CA ASP A 444 17.68 -12.01 4.43
C ASP A 444 17.29 -11.87 2.95
N TYR A 445 16.14 -12.41 2.55
CA TYR A 445 15.65 -12.27 1.18
C TYR A 445 15.65 -10.80 0.71
N LEU A 446 15.16 -9.86 1.52
CA LEU A 446 15.13 -8.44 1.15
C LEU A 446 16.55 -7.84 1.04
N SER A 447 17.47 -8.24 1.90
CA SER A 447 18.88 -7.85 1.81
C SER A 447 19.55 -8.37 0.54
N ILE A 448 19.31 -9.64 0.19
CA ILE A 448 19.81 -10.25 -1.05
C ILE A 448 19.21 -9.53 -2.27
N PHE A 449 17.89 -9.34 -2.29
CA PHE A 449 17.20 -8.66 -3.38
C PHE A 449 17.74 -7.25 -3.59
N LYS A 450 17.96 -6.49 -2.51
CA LYS A 450 18.55 -5.16 -2.54
C LYS A 450 19.92 -5.17 -3.21
N ASN A 451 20.80 -6.05 -2.75
CA ASN A 451 22.18 -6.08 -3.25
C ASN A 451 22.26 -6.51 -4.71
N LEU A 452 21.45 -7.50 -5.13
CA LEU A 452 21.42 -7.98 -6.51
C LEU A 452 20.88 -6.93 -7.49
N ASN A 453 19.93 -6.11 -7.05
CA ASN A 453 19.21 -5.20 -7.93
C ASN A 453 19.68 -3.74 -7.85
N LYS A 454 20.64 -3.42 -6.97
CA LYS A 454 21.16 -2.05 -6.82
C LYS A 454 21.61 -1.44 -8.14
N GLN A 455 22.44 -2.15 -8.91
CA GLN A 455 22.93 -1.66 -10.20
C GLN A 455 21.79 -1.50 -11.21
N ALA A 456 20.83 -2.43 -11.24
CA ALA A 456 19.67 -2.34 -12.13
C ALA A 456 18.82 -1.10 -11.83
N ILE A 457 18.60 -0.78 -10.55
CA ILE A 457 17.91 0.43 -10.12
C ILE A 457 18.69 1.68 -10.56
N GLU A 458 20.00 1.75 -10.28
CA GLU A 458 20.87 2.87 -10.70
C GLU A 458 20.87 3.08 -12.22
N ASP A 459 20.84 1.98 -12.96
CA ASP A 459 20.80 1.98 -14.42
C ASP A 459 19.39 2.12 -15.00
N GLY A 460 18.36 2.30 -14.18
CA GLY A 460 16.98 2.42 -14.63
C GLY A 460 16.52 1.20 -15.42
N GLN A 461 17.15 0.05 -15.20
CA GLN A 461 16.78 -1.20 -15.83
C GLN A 461 15.60 -1.83 -15.09
N PRO A 462 14.56 -2.28 -15.80
CA PRO A 462 13.43 -2.93 -15.15
C PRO A 462 13.86 -4.28 -14.56
N ILE A 463 13.44 -4.52 -13.31
CA ILE A 463 13.59 -5.79 -12.62
C ILE A 463 12.34 -6.59 -12.91
N LEU A 464 12.35 -7.44 -13.94
CA LEU A 464 11.14 -8.15 -14.38
C LEU A 464 10.77 -9.27 -13.39
N TYR A 465 9.49 -9.36 -13.00
CA TYR A 465 9.01 -10.42 -12.12
C TYR A 465 9.10 -11.78 -12.81
N LYS A 466 9.74 -12.74 -12.16
CA LYS A 466 9.85 -14.13 -12.61
C LYS A 466 9.58 -15.03 -11.42
N LYS A 467 8.62 -15.94 -11.54
CA LYS A 467 8.24 -16.81 -10.43
C LYS A 467 9.41 -17.67 -9.98
N GLU A 468 10.25 -18.10 -10.90
CA GLU A 468 11.39 -18.98 -10.64
C GLU A 468 12.51 -18.28 -9.86
N THR A 469 12.68 -16.96 -10.02
CA THR A 469 13.77 -16.21 -9.38
C THR A 469 13.32 -15.33 -8.22
N HIS A 470 12.03 -15.07 -8.08
CA HIS A 470 11.51 -14.22 -7.01
C HIS A 470 10.43 -14.91 -6.18
N GLY A 471 9.97 -16.08 -6.60
CA GLY A 471 9.00 -16.89 -5.86
C GLY A 471 7.65 -16.21 -5.83
N HIS A 472 7.17 -15.92 -4.63
CA HIS A 472 5.87 -15.32 -4.40
C HIS A 472 5.81 -13.87 -4.95
N PRO A 473 4.75 -13.46 -5.66
CA PRO A 473 4.61 -12.11 -6.20
C PRO A 473 4.78 -10.99 -5.16
N ILE A 474 4.29 -11.22 -3.94
CA ILE A 474 4.40 -10.24 -2.85
C ILE A 474 5.84 -10.11 -2.35
N ALA A 475 6.61 -11.20 -2.33
CA ALA A 475 8.04 -11.14 -1.98
C ALA A 475 8.80 -10.28 -2.99
N TYR A 476 8.54 -10.48 -4.29
CA TYR A 476 9.09 -9.63 -5.34
C TYR A 476 8.74 -8.15 -5.11
N LEU A 477 7.46 -7.87 -4.85
CA LEU A 477 6.99 -6.50 -4.71
C LEU A 477 7.62 -5.80 -3.50
N ASN A 478 7.69 -6.49 -2.35
CA ASN A 478 8.33 -5.96 -1.16
C ASN A 478 9.84 -5.79 -1.35
N GLY A 479 10.50 -6.71 -2.05
CA GLY A 479 11.89 -6.59 -2.48
C GLY A 479 12.13 -5.34 -3.32
N LEU A 480 11.29 -5.10 -4.32
CA LEU A 480 11.35 -3.92 -5.18
C LEU A 480 11.12 -2.64 -4.38
N MET A 481 10.10 -2.61 -3.51
CA MET A 481 9.80 -1.46 -2.65
C MET A 481 10.95 -1.11 -1.72
N TYR A 482 11.41 -2.08 -0.92
CA TYR A 482 12.51 -1.90 0.03
C TYR A 482 13.79 -1.43 -0.67
N SER A 483 14.15 -2.07 -1.78
CA SER A 483 15.39 -1.76 -2.51
C SER A 483 15.38 -0.34 -3.09
N TYR A 484 14.26 0.07 -3.69
CA TYR A 484 14.14 1.40 -4.27
C TYR A 484 14.11 2.50 -3.20
N LEU A 485 13.33 2.30 -2.12
CA LEU A 485 13.27 3.24 -0.99
C LEU A 485 14.64 3.41 -0.32
N PHE A 486 15.35 2.31 -0.08
CA PHE A 486 16.69 2.32 0.50
C PHE A 486 17.69 3.02 -0.42
N HIS A 487 17.61 2.76 -1.73
CA HIS A 487 18.53 3.35 -2.69
C HIS A 487 18.38 4.87 -2.80
N LEU A 488 17.14 5.37 -2.81
CA LEU A 488 16.88 6.81 -2.77
C LEU A 488 17.39 7.46 -1.47
N LEU A 489 17.26 6.77 -0.33
CA LEU A 489 17.88 7.20 0.93
C LEU A 489 19.40 7.26 0.80
N GLU A 490 20.08 6.24 0.24
CA GLU A 490 21.53 6.28 0.03
C GLU A 490 21.98 7.48 -0.85
N LYS A 491 21.20 7.81 -1.88
CA LYS A 491 21.51 8.94 -2.78
C LYS A 491 21.28 10.30 -2.13
N ASN A 492 20.23 10.44 -1.32
CA ASN A 492 19.94 11.71 -0.65
C ASN A 492 20.67 11.88 0.70
N LYS A 493 21.04 10.78 1.36
CA LYS A 493 21.65 10.63 2.69
C LYS A 493 20.78 11.13 3.85
N LYS A 494 20.14 12.28 3.69
CA LYS A 494 19.24 12.94 4.64
C LYS A 494 18.10 13.63 3.91
N ILE A 495 17.11 14.12 4.64
CA ILE A 495 16.04 14.91 4.05
C ILE A 495 16.61 16.27 3.65
N ASN A 496 16.46 16.64 2.38
CA ASN A 496 16.88 17.93 1.87
C ASN A 496 15.62 18.77 1.61
N PHE A 497 15.42 19.82 2.39
CA PHE A 497 14.21 20.64 2.37
C PHE A 497 14.45 21.95 1.62
N LEU A 498 13.58 22.27 0.66
CA LEU A 498 13.64 23.49 -0.13
C LEU A 498 12.81 24.58 0.52
N ARG A 499 13.43 25.74 0.77
CA ARG A 499 12.71 26.94 1.24
C ARG A 499 12.24 27.80 0.09
N ARG A 500 11.02 28.30 0.21
CA ARG A 500 10.42 29.25 -0.73
C ARG A 500 10.15 30.58 -0.05
N SER A 501 10.28 31.65 -0.82
CA SER A 501 9.80 32.97 -0.44
C SER A 501 8.27 32.95 -0.43
N TRP A 502 7.67 33.42 0.67
CA TRP A 502 6.22 33.48 0.82
C TRP A 502 5.55 34.51 -0.08
N SER A 503 6.26 35.56 -0.48
CA SER A 503 5.69 36.63 -1.30
C SER A 503 5.54 36.24 -2.77
N ASP A 504 6.40 35.36 -3.28
CA ASP A 504 6.43 35.00 -4.71
C ASP A 504 6.56 33.49 -5.00
N GLY A 505 6.60 32.65 -3.97
CA GLY A 505 6.71 31.20 -4.07
C GLY A 505 8.04 30.68 -4.62
N LYS A 506 9.02 31.57 -4.85
CA LYS A 506 10.28 31.20 -5.50
C LYS A 506 11.24 30.55 -4.49
N PRO A 507 12.05 29.57 -4.94
CA PRO A 507 13.14 29.03 -4.13
C PRO A 507 14.09 30.12 -3.60
N LEU A 508 14.44 30.07 -2.32
CA LEU A 508 15.41 30.98 -1.73
C LEU A 508 16.83 30.59 -2.17
N LYS A 509 17.52 31.49 -2.89
CA LYS A 509 18.86 31.22 -3.46
C LYS A 509 19.91 30.82 -2.41
N SER A 510 19.88 31.48 -1.25
CA SER A 510 20.78 31.17 -0.13
C SER A 510 20.66 29.73 0.35
N PHE A 511 19.50 29.08 0.16
CA PHE A 511 19.30 27.68 0.52
C PHE A 511 19.75 26.71 -0.56
N ILE A 512 19.67 27.10 -1.84
CA ILE A 512 20.19 26.28 -2.93
C ILE A 512 21.73 26.20 -2.84
N GLU A 513 22.40 27.32 -2.53
CA GLU A 513 23.86 27.40 -2.48
C GLU A 513 24.48 26.70 -1.25
N VAL A 514 23.77 26.65 -0.11
CA VAL A 514 24.23 26.01 1.13
C VAL A 514 23.86 24.52 1.19
N SER A 515 22.85 24.11 0.42
CA SER A 515 22.40 22.73 0.42
C SER A 515 23.41 21.77 -0.18
N ASN A 516 23.44 20.54 0.35
CA ASN A 516 24.39 19.48 -0.03
C ASN A 516 24.38 19.29 -1.56
N SER A 517 25.46 19.70 -2.24
CA SER A 517 25.58 19.65 -3.71
C SER A 517 25.37 18.25 -4.29
N ASP A 518 25.48 17.22 -3.45
CA ASP A 518 25.38 15.82 -3.83
C ASP A 518 23.96 15.25 -3.71
N ALA A 519 23.02 15.96 -3.06
CA ALA A 519 21.66 15.47 -2.90
C ALA A 519 20.96 15.29 -4.25
N LEU A 520 20.27 14.16 -4.44
CA LEU A 520 19.56 13.87 -5.69
C LEU A 520 18.40 14.84 -5.89
N TYR A 521 17.62 15.09 -4.84
CA TYR A 521 16.52 16.02 -4.89
C TYR A 521 16.19 16.65 -3.54
N PHE A 522 15.34 17.67 -3.60
CA PHE A 522 14.77 18.39 -2.47
C PHE A 522 13.26 18.19 -2.42
N ILE A 523 12.69 18.29 -1.23
CA ILE A 523 11.24 18.30 -1.02
C ILE A 523 10.81 19.66 -0.47
N ASP A 524 9.53 19.99 -0.58
CA ASP A 524 8.95 21.15 0.09
C ASP A 524 7.55 20.84 0.67
N GLN A 525 7.03 21.79 1.45
CA GLN A 525 5.69 21.75 2.05
C GLN A 525 4.53 21.75 1.04
N THR A 526 4.81 21.91 -0.26
CA THR A 526 3.81 21.87 -1.33
C THR A 526 3.71 20.49 -2.00
N GLY A 527 4.47 19.50 -1.50
CA GLY A 527 4.43 18.11 -1.96
C GLY A 527 5.18 17.88 -3.27
N SER A 528 6.05 18.81 -3.66
CA SER A 528 6.82 18.70 -4.91
C SER A 528 8.26 18.27 -4.66
N ILE A 529 8.82 17.55 -5.64
CA ILE A 529 10.25 17.23 -5.70
C ILE A 529 10.95 18.30 -6.55
N PHE A 530 12.05 18.86 -6.05
CA PHE A 530 12.85 19.87 -6.73
C PHE A 530 14.26 19.37 -7.01
N PHE A 531 14.76 19.69 -8.20
CA PHE A 531 16.09 19.30 -8.66
C PHE A 531 16.95 20.53 -8.91
N THR A 532 18.23 20.45 -8.53
CA THR A 532 19.19 21.55 -8.68
C THR A 532 19.78 21.63 -10.08
N ASP A 533 19.81 20.52 -10.82
CA ASP A 533 20.34 20.46 -12.19
C ASP A 533 19.66 19.34 -13.00
N SER A 534 19.84 19.40 -14.32
CA SER A 534 19.27 18.41 -15.26
C SER A 534 19.90 17.02 -15.17
N ALA A 535 21.13 16.89 -14.66
CA ALA A 535 21.77 15.59 -14.50
C ALA A 535 21.08 14.77 -13.41
N LYS A 536 20.73 15.41 -12.28
CA LYS A 536 19.96 14.81 -11.19
C LYS A 536 18.53 14.49 -11.60
N VAL A 537 17.89 15.36 -12.39
CA VAL A 537 16.59 15.04 -13.02
C VAL A 537 16.73 13.76 -13.83
N ASN A 538 17.68 13.71 -14.77
CA ASN A 538 17.87 12.54 -15.63
C ASN A 538 18.18 11.28 -14.82
N GLN A 539 19.00 11.39 -13.76
CA GLN A 539 19.33 10.28 -12.88
C GLN A 539 18.08 9.77 -12.14
N TYR A 540 17.31 10.64 -11.48
CA TYR A 540 16.10 10.25 -10.77
C TYR A 540 15.07 9.64 -11.72
N PHE A 541 14.79 10.29 -12.84
CA PHE A 541 13.81 9.80 -13.82
C PHE A 541 14.25 8.48 -14.45
N LYS A 542 15.56 8.26 -14.67
CA LYS A 542 16.11 6.97 -15.12
C LYS A 542 15.77 5.85 -14.13
N MET A 543 16.10 6.03 -12.84
CA MET A 543 15.78 5.05 -11.80
C MET A 543 14.27 4.82 -11.66
N ARG A 544 13.51 5.91 -11.57
CA ARG A 544 12.05 5.89 -11.43
C ARG A 544 11.38 5.14 -12.57
N ASN A 545 11.77 5.40 -13.81
CA ASN A 545 11.16 4.76 -14.98
C ASN A 545 11.44 3.26 -15.01
N GLY A 546 12.63 2.81 -14.60
CA GLY A 546 12.93 1.38 -14.43
C GLY A 546 12.01 0.69 -13.42
N VAL A 547 11.75 1.34 -12.28
CA VAL A 547 10.81 0.84 -11.26
C VAL A 547 9.37 0.82 -11.78
N LEU A 548 8.91 1.87 -12.45
CA LEU A 548 7.57 1.91 -13.04
C LEU A 548 7.37 0.80 -14.08
N GLN A 549 8.36 0.54 -14.93
CA GLN A 549 8.33 -0.58 -15.86
C GLN A 549 8.29 -1.95 -15.13
N SER A 550 9.00 -2.08 -14.01
CA SER A 550 8.97 -3.27 -13.15
C SER A 550 7.58 -3.49 -12.54
N LEU A 551 6.88 -2.42 -12.16
CA LEU A 551 5.51 -2.47 -11.69
C LEU A 551 4.52 -2.79 -12.81
N PHE A 552 4.72 -2.27 -14.02
CA PHE A 552 3.90 -2.61 -15.19
C PHE A 552 4.02 -4.09 -15.55
N ASP A 553 5.22 -4.64 -15.56
CA ASP A 553 5.45 -6.07 -15.76
C ASP A 553 4.73 -6.92 -14.69
N PHE A 554 4.91 -6.54 -13.41
CA PHE A 554 4.23 -7.18 -12.30
C PHE A 554 2.71 -7.13 -12.44
N SER A 555 2.14 -5.94 -12.67
CA SER A 555 0.69 -5.74 -12.81
C SER A 555 0.13 -6.59 -13.93
N ASN A 556 0.77 -6.59 -15.11
CA ASN A 556 0.32 -7.40 -16.24
C ASN A 556 0.32 -8.91 -15.93
N LYS A 557 1.32 -9.40 -15.20
CA LYS A 557 1.38 -10.81 -14.76
C LYS A 557 0.31 -11.13 -13.72
N GLN A 558 0.08 -10.24 -12.76
CA GLN A 558 -0.97 -10.42 -11.75
C GLN A 558 -2.37 -10.34 -12.35
N LYS A 559 -2.59 -9.50 -13.38
CA LYS A 559 -3.87 -9.41 -14.09
C LYS A 559 -4.32 -10.73 -14.69
N VAL A 560 -3.41 -11.62 -15.09
CA VAL A 560 -3.75 -12.98 -15.53
C VAL A 560 -4.43 -13.78 -14.41
N GLN A 561 -3.97 -13.62 -13.17
CA GLN A 561 -4.58 -14.27 -12.00
C GLN A 561 -5.91 -13.61 -11.63
N ILE A 562 -5.95 -12.29 -11.67
CA ILE A 562 -7.17 -11.50 -11.42
C ILE A 562 -8.27 -11.87 -12.40
N PHE A 563 -7.95 -12.01 -13.70
CA PHE A 563 -8.87 -12.46 -14.73
C PHE A 563 -9.55 -13.77 -14.34
N LYS A 564 -8.77 -14.78 -13.93
CA LYS A 564 -9.31 -16.08 -13.51
C LYS A 564 -10.23 -15.95 -12.31
N LYS A 565 -9.84 -15.15 -11.30
CA LYS A 565 -10.65 -14.90 -10.10
C LYS A 565 -11.97 -14.22 -10.45
N ILE A 566 -11.94 -13.17 -11.28
CA ILE A 566 -13.14 -12.44 -11.69
C ILE A 566 -14.07 -13.33 -12.49
N LYS A 567 -13.55 -14.14 -13.42
CA LYS A 567 -14.37 -15.10 -14.17
C LYS A 567 -15.17 -16.01 -13.21
N THR A 568 -14.53 -16.53 -12.17
CA THR A 568 -15.21 -17.33 -11.14
C THR A 568 -16.26 -16.50 -10.38
N LEU A 569 -15.92 -15.29 -9.93
CA LEU A 569 -16.84 -14.40 -9.19
C LEU A 569 -18.06 -13.95 -10.01
N MET A 570 -17.92 -13.81 -11.32
CA MET A 570 -19.01 -13.37 -12.19
C MET A 570 -19.93 -14.54 -12.56
N SER A 571 -19.38 -15.76 -12.64
CA SER A 571 -20.12 -17.00 -12.92
C SER A 571 -20.97 -17.46 -11.72
N ASN A 572 -20.51 -17.24 -10.49
CA ASN A 572 -21.24 -17.50 -9.24
C ASN A 572 -22.16 -16.33 -8.86
#